data_AF-A0A8T2EF38-F1
#
_entry.id   AF-A0A8T2EF38-F1
#
_cell.length_a   1.000
_cell.length_b   1.000
_cell.length_c   1.000
_cell.angle_alpha   90.00
_cell.angle_beta   90.00
_cell.angle_gamma   90.00
#
_symmetry.space_group_name_H-M   'P 1'
#
loop_
_entity.id
_entity.type
_entity.pdbx_description
1 polymer ?
#
loop_
_entity_poly.entity_id
_entity_poly.type
_entity_poly.pdbx_seq_one_letter_code
_entity_poly.pdbx_strand_id
1 'polypeptide(L)'
;MGTPVEVSKLHFLLFPFMAHGHMIPTLDMAKLFATKGAKSTILTTPLNAKLFFEKPIKSFNQDNPGLEDITIQILNFPCTELGLPDGCENTDFIFSTPDLNIGDLSQKFLLAMKYFEEPLEELLVTMRPDCLVGNMFFPWSTKVAEKFGVPRLVFHGTGYFSLCASHCIRLPKNVATSSEPFVIPDLPGDILITEEQVMETEEESVMGRFMKAIRDSERDSFGVLVNSFYELEQAYSDYFKSFVAKRAWHIGPLSLGNRKFEEKAERGKKASIDEHECLKWLDSKKCDSVIYMAFGTMSSFKNEQLIEIAAGLDMSGHDFVWVVNRKGSQVEKEDWLPEGFEEKTKGKGLIIRGWAPQVLILEHKAIGGFLTHCGWNSLLEGVAAGLPMVTWPVGAEQFYNEKLVTQVLKTGVSVGVKKMMQVVGDFISREKVEGAVREVMVGEERRKRAKELAEMAKNAVKEGGSSDLEVDRLMEELTLVKLQKEKV
;
A
#
# COMPACT_ATOMS: atom_id res chain seq x y z
N MET A 1 -31.75 3.14 39.47
CA MET A 1 -30.39 2.88 38.98
C MET A 1 -30.54 2.00 37.76
N GLY A 2 -30.42 2.54 36.56
CA GLY A 2 -30.46 1.74 35.34
C GLY A 2 -29.20 0.87 35.28
N THR A 3 -29.37 -0.42 35.05
CA THR A 3 -28.28 -1.30 34.61
C THR A 3 -27.59 -0.66 33.41
N PRO A 4 -26.24 -0.61 33.34
CA PRO A 4 -25.57 -0.17 32.12
C PRO A 4 -26.07 -1.08 31.00
N VAL A 5 -26.63 -0.49 29.94
CA VAL A 5 -26.87 -1.23 28.71
C VAL A 5 -25.47 -1.57 28.20
N GLU A 6 -25.07 -2.82 28.35
CA GLU A 6 -23.82 -3.32 27.79
C GLU A 6 -23.98 -3.26 26.27
N VAL A 7 -23.50 -2.16 25.67
CA VAL A 7 -23.60 -1.98 24.22
C VAL A 7 -22.80 -3.10 23.58
N SER A 8 -23.46 -3.92 22.76
CA SER A 8 -22.80 -5.04 22.10
C SER A 8 -21.69 -4.52 21.20
N LYS A 9 -20.51 -5.13 21.31
CA LYS A 9 -19.28 -4.69 20.61
C LYS A 9 -19.50 -4.63 19.10
N LEU A 10 -18.81 -3.69 18.44
CA LEU A 10 -18.86 -3.56 16.98
C LEU A 10 -18.22 -4.79 16.32
N HIS A 11 -18.84 -5.29 15.24
CA HIS A 11 -18.28 -6.32 14.39
C HIS A 11 -18.02 -5.81 12.98
N PHE A 12 -16.75 -5.75 12.60
CA PHE A 12 -16.31 -5.39 11.25
C PHE A 12 -16.10 -6.62 10.38
N LEU A 13 -16.66 -6.59 9.17
CA LEU A 13 -16.30 -7.50 8.10
C LEU A 13 -15.30 -6.80 7.18
N LEU A 14 -14.09 -7.34 7.03
CA LEU A 14 -13.01 -6.73 6.27
C LEU A 14 -12.76 -7.53 5.00
N PHE A 15 -12.98 -6.92 3.84
CA PHE A 15 -12.82 -7.58 2.55
C PHE A 15 -11.72 -6.91 1.71
N PRO A 16 -10.45 -7.35 1.85
CA PRO A 16 -9.35 -6.86 1.03
C PRO A 16 -9.36 -7.45 -0.39
N PHE A 17 -8.79 -6.73 -1.34
CA PHE A 17 -8.39 -7.31 -2.62
C PHE A 17 -7.18 -8.24 -2.41
N MET A 18 -7.15 -9.37 -3.13
CA MET A 18 -6.13 -10.43 -2.97
C MET A 18 -4.79 -10.05 -3.61
N ALA A 19 -4.19 -8.99 -3.08
CA ALA A 19 -2.85 -8.52 -3.38
C ALA A 19 -2.18 -8.07 -2.08
N HIS A 20 -0.89 -8.35 -1.90
CA HIS A 20 -0.19 -8.04 -0.64
C HIS A 20 -0.30 -6.57 -0.24
N GLY A 21 -0.29 -5.65 -1.22
CA GLY A 21 -0.47 -4.21 -0.98
C GLY A 21 -1.79 -3.82 -0.33
N HIS A 22 -2.82 -4.67 -0.39
CA HIS A 22 -4.10 -4.41 0.28
C HIS A 22 -4.33 -5.35 1.48
N MET A 23 -3.88 -6.61 1.40
CA MET A 23 -4.05 -7.58 2.49
C MET A 23 -3.24 -7.21 3.74
N ILE A 24 -2.01 -6.72 3.57
CA ILE A 24 -1.15 -6.30 4.70
C ILE A 24 -1.79 -5.16 5.51
N PRO A 25 -2.12 -4.00 4.92
CA PRO A 25 -2.74 -2.92 5.69
C PRO A 25 -4.13 -3.30 6.22
N THR A 26 -4.88 -4.20 5.58
CA THR A 26 -6.15 -4.70 6.15
C THR A 26 -5.93 -5.53 7.41
N LEU A 27 -4.87 -6.34 7.48
CA LEU A 27 -4.53 -7.03 8.72
C LEU A 27 -4.11 -6.03 9.82
N ASP A 28 -3.30 -5.04 9.49
CA ASP A 28 -2.90 -3.98 10.43
C ASP A 28 -4.14 -3.21 10.95
N MET A 29 -5.11 -2.95 10.07
CA MET A 29 -6.40 -2.32 10.42
C MET A 29 -7.24 -3.20 11.35
N ALA A 30 -7.29 -4.52 11.11
CA ALA A 30 -7.99 -5.46 11.99
C ALA A 30 -7.43 -5.44 13.42
N LYS A 31 -6.09 -5.38 13.55
CA LYS A 31 -5.41 -5.23 14.83
C LYS A 31 -5.77 -3.90 15.50
N LEU A 32 -5.79 -2.80 14.75
CA LEU A 32 -6.22 -1.48 15.26
C LEU A 32 -7.68 -1.48 15.75
N PHE A 33 -8.58 -2.15 15.04
CA PHE A 33 -9.96 -2.25 15.50
C PHE A 33 -10.09 -3.10 16.77
N ALA A 34 -9.29 -4.17 16.90
CA ALA A 34 -9.23 -4.97 18.12
C ALA A 34 -8.75 -4.15 19.34
N THR A 35 -7.76 -3.24 19.17
CA THR A 35 -7.32 -2.36 20.27
C THR A 35 -8.39 -1.35 20.69
N LYS A 36 -9.38 -1.09 19.83
CA LYS A 36 -10.56 -0.25 20.12
C LYS A 36 -11.79 -1.06 20.56
N GLY A 37 -11.61 -2.35 20.87
CA GLY A 37 -12.66 -3.22 21.42
C GLY A 37 -13.66 -3.72 20.38
N ALA A 38 -13.31 -3.68 19.09
CA ALA A 38 -14.16 -4.17 18.00
C ALA A 38 -13.67 -5.52 17.46
N LYS A 39 -14.61 -6.44 17.21
CA LYS A 39 -14.36 -7.72 16.55
C LYS A 39 -14.13 -7.50 15.06
N SER A 40 -13.20 -8.24 14.47
CA SER A 40 -12.95 -8.21 13.02
C SER A 40 -13.00 -9.61 12.41
N THR A 41 -13.63 -9.74 11.24
CA THR A 41 -13.56 -10.95 10.41
C THR A 41 -13.02 -10.59 9.04
N ILE A 42 -11.88 -11.17 8.65
CA ILE A 42 -11.26 -10.96 7.34
C ILE A 42 -11.79 -12.00 6.35
N LEU A 43 -12.34 -11.51 5.24
CA LEU A 43 -12.77 -12.32 4.11
C LEU A 43 -11.60 -12.57 3.18
N THR A 44 -11.32 -13.82 2.84
CA THR A 44 -10.19 -14.18 1.97
C THR A 44 -10.42 -15.53 1.30
N THR A 45 -9.55 -15.91 0.38
CA THR A 45 -9.57 -17.23 -0.28
C THR A 45 -8.68 -18.25 0.44
N PRO A 46 -8.80 -19.57 0.16
CA PRO A 46 -8.05 -20.62 0.86
C PRO A 46 -6.53 -20.44 0.83
N LEU A 47 -5.96 -20.10 -0.34
CA LEU A 47 -4.51 -19.95 -0.49
C LEU A 47 -4.00 -18.76 0.32
N ASN A 48 -4.71 -17.63 0.26
CA ASN A 48 -4.36 -16.41 0.98
C ASN A 48 -4.54 -16.57 2.50
N ALA A 49 -5.56 -17.30 2.96
CA ALA A 49 -5.72 -17.63 4.38
C ALA A 49 -4.48 -18.34 4.92
N LYS A 50 -4.13 -19.47 4.28
CA LYS A 50 -3.05 -20.36 4.71
C LYS A 50 -1.67 -19.71 4.62
N LEU A 51 -1.39 -18.99 3.53
CA LEU A 51 -0.05 -18.44 3.27
C LEU A 51 0.20 -17.09 3.92
N PHE A 52 -0.85 -16.35 4.30
CA PHE A 52 -0.71 -14.96 4.72
C PHE A 52 -1.39 -14.64 6.06
N PHE A 53 -2.65 -15.02 6.27
CA PHE A 53 -3.43 -14.54 7.42
C PHE A 53 -3.36 -15.43 8.66
N GLU A 54 -3.40 -16.76 8.52
CA GLU A 54 -3.58 -17.69 9.65
C GLU A 54 -2.52 -17.53 10.76
N LYS A 55 -1.23 -17.54 10.39
CA LYS A 55 -0.14 -17.46 11.37
C LYS A 55 -0.12 -16.10 12.11
N PRO A 56 -0.09 -14.94 11.41
CA PRO A 56 -0.07 -13.64 12.09
C PRO A 56 -1.30 -13.39 12.96
N ILE A 57 -2.50 -13.79 12.52
CA ILE A 57 -3.73 -13.64 13.30
C ILE A 57 -3.68 -14.51 14.57
N LYS A 58 -3.28 -15.77 14.42
CA LYS A 58 -3.14 -16.67 15.58
C LYS A 58 -2.15 -16.11 16.59
N SER A 59 -0.99 -15.61 16.14
CA SER A 59 0.00 -14.99 17.02
C SER A 59 -0.55 -13.76 17.72
N PHE A 60 -1.25 -12.88 16.99
CA PHE A 60 -1.82 -11.66 17.56
C PHE A 60 -2.87 -11.96 18.64
N ASN A 61 -3.82 -12.87 18.38
CA ASN A 61 -4.86 -13.21 19.36
C ASN A 61 -4.25 -13.89 20.61
N GLN A 62 -3.23 -14.73 20.44
CA GLN A 62 -2.53 -15.37 21.56
C GLN A 62 -1.75 -14.37 22.43
N ASP A 63 -1.11 -13.38 21.80
CA ASP A 63 -0.35 -12.34 22.48
C ASP A 63 -1.24 -11.29 23.16
N ASN A 64 -2.51 -11.19 22.76
CA ASN A 64 -3.44 -10.15 23.21
C ASN A 64 -4.78 -10.74 23.69
N PRO A 65 -4.81 -11.63 24.70
CA PRO A 65 -6.03 -12.32 25.13
C PRO A 65 -7.10 -11.41 25.74
N GLY A 66 -6.79 -10.13 26.00
CA GLY A 66 -7.74 -9.12 26.47
C GLY A 66 -8.38 -8.28 25.38
N LEU A 67 -7.96 -8.44 24.12
CA LEU A 67 -8.54 -7.77 22.95
C LEU A 67 -9.56 -8.68 22.25
N GLU A 68 -10.36 -8.10 21.36
CA GLU A 68 -11.26 -8.89 20.52
C GLU A 68 -10.50 -9.73 19.51
N ASP A 69 -10.98 -10.96 19.30
CA ASP A 69 -10.39 -11.87 18.32
C ASP A 69 -10.57 -11.36 16.89
N ILE A 70 -9.49 -11.47 16.11
CA ILE A 70 -9.56 -11.39 14.66
C ILE A 70 -9.82 -12.81 14.13
N THR A 71 -10.81 -12.96 13.26
CA THR A 71 -11.15 -14.25 12.64
C THR A 71 -11.03 -14.20 11.12
N ILE A 72 -10.98 -15.37 10.48
CA ILE A 72 -10.94 -15.52 9.02
C ILE A 72 -12.22 -16.21 8.57
N GLN A 73 -12.86 -15.67 7.53
CA GLN A 73 -13.89 -16.36 6.77
C GLN A 73 -13.36 -16.68 5.37
N ILE A 74 -13.29 -17.96 5.05
CA ILE A 74 -12.79 -18.45 3.76
C ILE A 74 -13.94 -18.42 2.74
N LEU A 75 -13.68 -17.81 1.59
CA LEU A 75 -14.54 -17.78 0.42
C LEU A 75 -13.93 -18.64 -0.68
N ASN A 76 -14.69 -19.58 -1.23
CA ASN A 76 -14.22 -20.37 -2.36
C ASN A 76 -13.99 -19.47 -3.58
N PHE A 77 -12.90 -19.68 -4.32
CA PHE A 77 -12.58 -18.93 -5.54
C PHE A 77 -12.22 -19.89 -6.67
N PRO A 78 -13.18 -20.29 -7.51
CA PRO A 78 -12.97 -21.31 -8.54
C PRO A 78 -12.23 -20.70 -9.74
N CYS A 79 -10.90 -20.56 -9.63
CA CYS A 79 -10.06 -19.88 -10.61
C CYS A 79 -10.32 -20.34 -12.04
N THR A 80 -10.33 -21.66 -12.28
CA THR A 80 -10.47 -22.25 -13.62
C THR A 80 -11.86 -22.02 -14.23
N GLU A 81 -12.92 -22.05 -13.44
CA GLU A 81 -14.29 -21.76 -13.88
C GLU A 81 -14.46 -20.27 -14.26
N LEU A 82 -13.68 -19.40 -13.62
CA LEU A 82 -13.63 -17.96 -13.90
C LEU A 82 -12.64 -17.59 -15.02
N GLY A 83 -12.05 -18.59 -15.69
CA GLY A 83 -11.10 -18.38 -16.79
C GLY A 83 -9.70 -17.92 -16.34
N LEU A 84 -9.36 -18.13 -15.09
CA LEU A 84 -8.03 -17.89 -14.51
C LEU A 84 -7.23 -19.21 -14.41
N PRO A 85 -5.90 -19.18 -14.43
CA PRO A 85 -5.07 -20.35 -14.16
C PRO A 85 -5.36 -20.96 -12.78
N ASP A 86 -5.16 -22.26 -12.65
CA ASP A 86 -5.27 -22.95 -11.37
C ASP A 86 -4.30 -22.35 -10.33
N GLY A 87 -4.78 -22.15 -9.10
CA GLY A 87 -4.04 -21.49 -8.03
C GLY A 87 -3.85 -19.97 -8.16
N CYS A 88 -4.41 -19.31 -9.17
CA CYS A 88 -4.35 -17.86 -9.35
C CYS A 88 -5.32 -17.13 -8.40
N GLU A 89 -5.13 -17.28 -7.08
CA GLU A 89 -5.94 -16.60 -6.05
C GLU A 89 -5.32 -15.27 -5.57
N ASN A 90 -4.11 -14.92 -6.03
CA ASN A 90 -3.40 -13.71 -5.62
C ASN A 90 -2.72 -13.06 -6.82
N THR A 91 -2.66 -11.73 -6.85
CA THR A 91 -1.95 -11.00 -7.92
C THR A 91 -0.47 -11.39 -8.03
N ASP A 92 0.18 -11.81 -6.95
CA ASP A 92 1.58 -12.29 -6.98
C ASP A 92 1.77 -13.46 -7.96
N PHE A 93 0.75 -14.31 -8.17
CA PHE A 93 0.78 -15.36 -9.18
C PHE A 93 0.95 -14.78 -10.58
N ILE A 94 0.19 -13.73 -10.89
CA ILE A 94 0.16 -13.05 -12.18
C ILE A 94 1.53 -12.42 -12.48
N PHE A 95 2.10 -11.69 -11.52
CA PHE A 95 3.39 -11.01 -11.69
C PHE A 95 4.61 -11.95 -11.58
N SER A 96 4.45 -13.14 -11.02
CA SER A 96 5.53 -14.14 -10.92
C SER A 96 5.61 -15.06 -12.16
N THR A 97 4.66 -14.98 -13.10
CA THR A 97 4.59 -15.91 -14.24
C THR A 97 4.92 -15.17 -15.54
N PRO A 98 6.17 -15.29 -16.06
CA PRO A 98 6.68 -14.46 -17.15
C PRO A 98 6.01 -14.69 -18.53
N ASP A 99 5.30 -15.82 -18.72
CA ASP A 99 4.74 -16.23 -20.01
C ASP A 99 3.24 -15.92 -20.19
N LEU A 100 2.61 -15.27 -19.21
CA LEU A 100 1.19 -14.90 -19.29
C LEU A 100 1.03 -13.48 -19.84
N ASN A 101 -0.04 -13.23 -20.58
CA ASN A 101 -0.45 -11.86 -20.92
C ASN A 101 -0.91 -11.15 -19.64
N ILE A 102 0.06 -10.56 -18.92
CA ILE A 102 -0.12 -9.96 -17.59
C ILE A 102 -1.26 -8.93 -17.59
N GLY A 103 -1.40 -8.15 -18.66
CA GLY A 103 -2.46 -7.15 -18.79
C GLY A 103 -3.85 -7.78 -18.83
N ASP A 104 -4.07 -8.72 -19.74
CA ASP A 104 -5.35 -9.45 -19.87
C ASP A 104 -5.68 -10.24 -18.60
N LEU A 105 -4.69 -10.93 -18.02
CA LEU A 105 -4.91 -11.72 -16.81
C LEU A 105 -5.20 -10.85 -15.58
N SER A 106 -4.52 -9.71 -15.43
CA SER A 106 -4.81 -8.76 -14.34
C SER A 106 -6.22 -8.19 -14.45
N GLN A 107 -6.66 -7.85 -15.66
CA GLN A 107 -8.02 -7.37 -15.90
C GLN A 107 -9.05 -8.47 -15.61
N LYS A 108 -8.82 -9.70 -16.09
CA LYS A 108 -9.70 -10.85 -15.78
C LYS A 108 -9.78 -11.11 -14.28
N PHE A 109 -8.66 -11.09 -13.58
CA PHE A 109 -8.62 -11.30 -12.13
C PHE A 109 -9.42 -10.23 -11.38
N LEU A 110 -9.27 -8.94 -11.75
CA LEU A 110 -10.05 -7.84 -11.18
C LEU A 110 -11.56 -8.03 -11.40
N LEU A 111 -11.97 -8.36 -12.62
CA LEU A 111 -13.38 -8.54 -12.96
C LEU A 111 -13.98 -9.80 -12.31
N ALA A 112 -13.18 -10.87 -12.16
CA ALA A 112 -13.58 -12.12 -11.50
C ALA A 112 -13.96 -11.92 -10.02
N MET A 113 -13.50 -10.84 -9.38
CA MET A 113 -13.89 -10.52 -8.00
C MET A 113 -15.40 -10.34 -7.83
N LYS A 114 -16.14 -10.05 -8.90
CA LYS A 114 -17.61 -10.02 -8.88
C LYS A 114 -18.24 -11.37 -8.48
N TYR A 115 -17.52 -12.48 -8.63
CA TYR A 115 -17.95 -13.79 -8.17
C TYR A 115 -18.31 -13.82 -6.67
N PHE A 116 -17.67 -12.97 -5.87
CA PHE A 116 -17.94 -12.90 -4.43
C PHE A 116 -19.21 -12.13 -4.05
N GLU A 117 -20.01 -11.65 -5.01
CA GLU A 117 -21.24 -10.90 -4.75
C GLU A 117 -22.26 -11.73 -3.95
N GLU A 118 -22.63 -12.91 -4.44
CA GLU A 118 -23.56 -13.81 -3.74
C GLU A 118 -23.01 -14.33 -2.40
N PRO A 119 -21.76 -14.84 -2.30
CA PRO A 119 -21.18 -15.22 -1.02
C PRO A 119 -21.17 -14.08 0.02
N LEU A 120 -20.94 -12.84 -0.40
CA LEU A 120 -20.99 -11.70 0.50
C LEU A 120 -22.42 -11.47 1.01
N GLU A 121 -23.45 -11.56 0.15
CA GLU A 121 -24.84 -11.42 0.59
C GLU A 121 -25.19 -12.45 1.68
N GLU A 122 -24.83 -13.72 1.49
CA GLU A 122 -25.07 -14.79 2.47
C GLU A 122 -24.39 -14.51 3.81
N LEU A 123 -23.16 -14.00 3.77
CA LEU A 123 -22.42 -13.63 4.98
C LEU A 123 -23.04 -12.44 5.71
N LEU A 124 -23.56 -11.44 4.99
CA LEU A 124 -24.25 -10.30 5.62
C LEU A 124 -25.54 -10.74 6.31
N VAL A 125 -26.26 -11.72 5.76
CA VAL A 125 -27.47 -12.29 6.39
C VAL A 125 -27.13 -13.09 7.65
N THR A 126 -26.09 -13.92 7.57
CA THR A 126 -25.73 -14.88 8.63
C THR A 126 -24.94 -14.25 9.77
N MET A 127 -23.94 -13.43 9.44
CA MET A 127 -23.07 -12.80 10.44
C MET A 127 -23.64 -11.50 11.00
N ARG A 128 -24.45 -10.77 10.21
CA ARG A 128 -25.02 -9.45 10.55
C ARG A 128 -23.98 -8.48 11.13
N PRO A 129 -22.88 -8.20 10.41
CA PRO A 129 -21.84 -7.29 10.90
C PRO A 129 -22.38 -5.87 11.03
N ASP A 130 -21.75 -5.09 11.90
CA ASP A 130 -22.10 -3.68 12.12
C ASP A 130 -21.54 -2.77 11.02
N CYS A 131 -20.45 -3.20 10.35
CA CYS A 131 -19.84 -2.47 9.25
C CYS A 131 -19.10 -3.42 8.29
N LEU A 132 -19.16 -3.12 6.99
CA LEU A 132 -18.33 -3.75 5.96
C LEU A 132 -17.23 -2.78 5.53
N VAL A 133 -15.96 -3.16 5.64
CA VAL A 133 -14.84 -2.46 4.98
C VAL A 133 -14.51 -3.20 3.70
N GLY A 134 -14.96 -2.66 2.56
CA GLY A 134 -14.72 -3.25 1.25
C GLY A 134 -13.61 -2.52 0.50
N ASN A 135 -12.65 -3.26 -0.06
CA ASN A 135 -11.62 -2.69 -0.92
C ASN A 135 -12.24 -1.91 -2.10
N MET A 136 -11.51 -0.90 -2.60
CA MET A 136 -11.92 -0.10 -3.76
C MET A 136 -12.30 -0.94 -4.99
N PHE A 137 -11.65 -2.09 -5.21
CA PHE A 137 -11.93 -2.99 -6.33
C PHE A 137 -13.24 -3.78 -6.22
N PHE A 138 -14.01 -3.57 -5.15
CA PHE A 138 -15.33 -4.18 -4.95
C PHE A 138 -16.44 -3.11 -4.97
N PRO A 139 -16.61 -2.30 -6.03
CA PRO A 139 -17.59 -1.22 -6.02
C PRO A 139 -19.03 -1.72 -5.84
N TRP A 140 -19.31 -2.92 -6.33
CA TRP A 140 -20.60 -3.62 -6.19
C TRP A 140 -20.98 -3.92 -4.73
N SER A 141 -20.00 -4.03 -3.82
CA SER A 141 -20.24 -4.34 -2.40
C SER A 141 -21.04 -3.25 -1.68
N THR A 142 -21.06 -2.02 -2.20
CA THR A 142 -21.88 -0.92 -1.68
C THR A 142 -23.37 -1.25 -1.75
N LYS A 143 -23.84 -1.71 -2.92
CA LYS A 143 -25.26 -2.06 -3.13
C LYS A 143 -25.66 -3.30 -2.35
N VAL A 144 -24.75 -4.27 -2.27
CA VAL A 144 -24.93 -5.48 -1.45
C VAL A 144 -25.10 -5.09 0.03
N ALA A 145 -24.22 -4.25 0.57
CA ALA A 145 -24.32 -3.84 1.97
C ALA A 145 -25.59 -3.02 2.26
N GLU A 146 -25.97 -2.12 1.34
CA GLU A 146 -27.20 -1.31 1.42
C GLU A 146 -28.47 -2.17 1.52
N LYS A 147 -28.55 -3.27 0.75
CA LYS A 147 -29.68 -4.24 0.79
C LYS A 147 -29.93 -4.81 2.19
N PHE A 148 -28.88 -4.95 2.99
CA PHE A 148 -28.96 -5.46 4.37
C PHE A 148 -28.81 -4.35 5.41
N GLY A 149 -28.84 -3.08 4.98
CA GLY A 149 -28.68 -1.91 5.82
C GLY A 149 -27.31 -1.79 6.48
N VAL A 150 -26.28 -2.52 6.03
CA VAL A 150 -24.94 -2.50 6.62
C VAL A 150 -24.14 -1.30 6.06
N PRO A 151 -23.61 -0.40 6.90
CA PRO A 151 -22.68 0.64 6.45
C PRO A 151 -21.47 0.03 5.75
N ARG A 152 -21.17 0.51 4.54
CA ARG A 152 -19.96 0.14 3.80
C ARG A 152 -18.95 1.27 3.82
N LEU A 153 -17.73 0.96 4.24
CA LEU A 153 -16.56 1.84 4.13
C LEU A 153 -15.67 1.38 2.96
N VAL A 154 -15.16 2.33 2.19
CA VAL A 154 -14.19 2.05 1.11
C VAL A 154 -12.78 2.09 1.68
N PHE A 155 -11.94 1.13 1.30
CA PHE A 155 -10.51 1.17 1.58
C PHE A 155 -9.69 1.06 0.29
N HIS A 156 -8.94 2.13 -0.04
CA HIS A 156 -8.09 2.17 -1.22
C HIS A 156 -6.69 1.60 -0.96
N GLY A 157 -6.14 1.83 0.22
CA GLY A 157 -4.72 1.58 0.49
C GLY A 157 -3.78 2.64 -0.10
N THR A 158 -4.29 3.84 -0.43
CA THR A 158 -3.49 5.03 -0.80
C THR A 158 -3.80 6.24 0.09
N GLY A 159 -3.10 7.36 -0.12
CA GLY A 159 -3.25 8.63 0.60
C GLY A 159 -4.24 9.61 -0.04
N TYR A 160 -4.56 10.69 0.67
CA TYR A 160 -5.49 11.72 0.19
C TYR A 160 -4.99 12.42 -1.07
N PHE A 161 -3.70 12.73 -1.17
CA PHE A 161 -3.10 13.43 -2.30
C PHE A 161 -3.42 12.74 -3.62
N SER A 162 -3.20 11.43 -3.69
CA SER A 162 -3.42 10.64 -4.89
C SER A 162 -4.91 10.51 -5.24
N LEU A 163 -5.77 10.42 -4.23
CA LEU A 163 -7.22 10.43 -4.42
C LEU A 163 -7.71 11.79 -4.96
N CYS A 164 -7.23 12.90 -4.40
CA CYS A 164 -7.55 14.25 -4.85
C CYS A 164 -6.99 14.55 -6.23
N ALA A 165 -5.74 14.18 -6.52
CA ALA A 165 -5.10 14.38 -7.82
C ALA A 165 -5.86 13.62 -8.91
N SER A 166 -6.18 12.34 -8.67
CA SER A 166 -7.00 11.52 -9.57
C SER A 166 -8.39 12.13 -9.81
N HIS A 167 -9.02 12.68 -8.78
CA HIS A 167 -10.30 13.38 -8.93
C HIS A 167 -10.17 14.63 -9.82
N CYS A 168 -9.19 15.49 -9.54
CA CYS A 168 -9.00 16.77 -10.23
C CYS A 168 -8.66 16.60 -11.71
N ILE A 169 -7.81 15.63 -12.05
CA ILE A 169 -7.41 15.32 -13.43
C ILE A 169 -8.59 14.93 -14.31
N ARG A 170 -9.62 14.29 -13.74
CA ARG A 170 -10.81 13.84 -14.47
C ARG A 170 -11.83 14.95 -14.71
N LEU A 171 -11.70 16.10 -14.03
CA LEU A 171 -12.62 17.21 -14.24
C LEU A 171 -12.41 17.77 -15.64
N PRO A 172 -13.49 18.00 -16.42
CA PRO A 172 -13.38 18.41 -17.81
C PRO A 172 -12.71 19.77 -17.92
N LYS A 173 -11.44 19.79 -18.33
CA LYS A 173 -10.66 21.00 -18.62
C LYS A 173 -9.66 20.75 -19.74
N ASN A 174 -9.35 21.81 -20.49
CA ASN A 174 -8.38 21.81 -21.59
C ASN A 174 -6.96 21.56 -21.05
N VAL A 175 -6.60 20.30 -20.83
CA VAL A 175 -5.21 19.91 -20.61
C VAL A 175 -4.52 19.98 -21.99
N ALA A 176 -3.44 20.74 -22.07
CA ALA A 176 -2.68 20.88 -23.31
C ALA A 176 -2.15 19.52 -23.75
N THR A 177 -2.37 19.16 -25.03
CA THR A 177 -1.81 17.96 -25.66
C THR A 177 -0.32 18.14 -25.87
N SER A 178 0.53 17.62 -24.98
CA SER A 178 1.99 17.62 -25.13
C SER A 178 2.69 16.91 -23.97
N SER A 179 3.94 16.47 -24.21
CA SER A 179 4.94 16.07 -23.21
C SER A 179 5.40 17.21 -22.27
N GLU A 180 4.80 18.40 -22.38
CA GLU A 180 5.03 19.53 -21.49
C GLU A 180 4.33 19.33 -20.12
N PRO A 181 5.01 19.64 -19.00
CA PRO A 181 4.37 19.62 -17.70
C PRO A 181 3.25 20.67 -17.58
N PHE A 182 2.14 20.29 -16.97
CA PHE A 182 1.04 21.16 -16.63
C PHE A 182 0.70 21.08 -15.13
N VAL A 183 0.05 22.12 -14.60
CA VAL A 183 -0.42 22.15 -13.22
C VAL A 183 -1.75 21.41 -13.12
N ILE A 184 -1.89 20.48 -12.16
CA ILE A 184 -3.16 19.80 -11.91
C ILE A 184 -4.21 20.84 -11.48
N PRO A 185 -5.27 21.07 -12.27
CA PRO A 185 -6.25 22.11 -11.96
C PRO A 185 -7.00 21.82 -10.65
N ASP A 186 -7.32 22.87 -9.89
CA ASP A 186 -8.10 22.84 -8.63
C ASP A 186 -7.50 22.03 -7.46
N LEU A 187 -6.45 21.26 -7.69
CA LEU A 187 -5.71 20.58 -6.64
C LEU A 187 -4.95 21.64 -5.79
N PRO A 188 -4.95 21.55 -4.45
CA PRO A 188 -4.18 22.47 -3.63
C PRO A 188 -2.67 22.44 -3.96
N GLY A 189 -2.14 23.60 -4.37
CA GLY A 189 -0.74 23.81 -4.73
C GLY A 189 -0.45 23.69 -6.24
N ASP A 190 0.67 24.25 -6.67
CA ASP A 190 1.11 24.22 -8.07
C ASP A 190 1.81 22.88 -8.40
N ILE A 191 1.03 21.80 -8.47
CA ILE A 191 1.56 20.45 -8.71
C ILE A 191 1.75 20.20 -10.21
N LEU A 192 3.01 20.03 -10.61
CA LEU A 192 3.38 19.77 -12.00
C LEU A 192 3.42 18.27 -12.33
N ILE A 193 2.68 17.88 -13.37
CA ILE A 193 2.63 16.53 -13.93
C ILE A 193 2.62 16.58 -15.46
N THR A 194 2.97 15.48 -16.13
CA THR A 194 2.85 15.34 -17.59
C THR A 194 1.75 14.34 -17.94
N GLU A 195 1.20 14.42 -19.16
CA GLU A 195 0.17 13.49 -19.65
C GLU A 195 0.60 12.02 -19.53
N GLU A 196 1.86 11.69 -19.84
CA GLU A 196 2.40 10.32 -19.74
C GLU A 196 2.45 9.76 -18.30
N GLN A 197 2.30 10.62 -17.28
CA GLN A 197 2.28 10.25 -15.86
C GLN A 197 0.85 10.08 -15.32
N VAL A 198 -0.18 10.40 -16.12
CA VAL A 198 -1.59 10.31 -15.76
C VAL A 198 -2.14 8.93 -16.11
N MET A 199 -2.90 8.33 -15.19
CA MET A 199 -3.52 7.00 -15.37
C MET A 199 -4.91 7.04 -15.97
N GLU A 200 -5.53 8.20 -15.92
CA GLU A 200 -6.93 8.39 -16.22
C GLU A 200 -7.18 8.34 -17.72
N THR A 201 -7.82 7.27 -18.16
CA THR A 201 -8.15 7.01 -19.57
C THR A 201 -9.67 7.05 -19.82
N GLU A 202 -10.06 6.99 -21.10
CA GLU A 202 -11.45 7.11 -21.57
C GLU A 202 -12.42 6.10 -20.93
N GLU A 203 -13.61 6.59 -20.58
CA GLU A 203 -14.61 5.85 -19.79
C GLU A 203 -15.35 4.72 -20.54
N GLU A 204 -15.23 4.64 -21.87
CA GLU A 204 -16.05 3.73 -22.69
C GLU A 204 -15.59 2.25 -22.66
N SER A 205 -14.35 1.97 -22.27
CA SER A 205 -13.85 0.60 -22.17
C SER A 205 -14.47 -0.16 -20.98
N VAL A 206 -14.38 -1.50 -20.98
CA VAL A 206 -14.83 -2.32 -19.83
C VAL A 206 -14.12 -1.88 -18.55
N MET A 207 -12.81 -1.63 -18.64
CA MET A 207 -12.02 -1.15 -17.52
C MET A 207 -12.37 0.29 -17.14
N GLY A 208 -12.65 1.16 -18.12
CA GLY A 208 -13.13 2.52 -17.90
C GLY A 208 -14.44 2.56 -17.08
N ARG A 209 -15.42 1.73 -17.45
CA ARG A 209 -16.66 1.56 -16.67
C ARG A 209 -16.42 1.01 -15.27
N PHE A 210 -15.49 0.06 -15.11
CA PHE A 210 -15.13 -0.46 -13.80
C PHE A 210 -14.49 0.62 -12.92
N MET A 211 -13.53 1.40 -13.45
CA MET A 211 -12.92 2.53 -12.74
C MET A 211 -13.95 3.61 -12.39
N LYS A 212 -14.96 3.83 -13.24
CA LYS A 212 -16.10 4.71 -12.92
C LYS A 212 -16.92 4.17 -11.75
N ALA A 213 -17.20 2.86 -11.73
CA ALA A 213 -17.92 2.23 -10.61
C ALA A 213 -17.15 2.35 -9.28
N ILE A 214 -15.81 2.25 -9.30
CA ILE A 214 -14.98 2.49 -8.12
C ILE A 214 -15.22 3.90 -7.57
N ARG A 215 -15.11 4.93 -8.43
CA ARG A 215 -15.35 6.33 -8.05
C ARG A 215 -16.74 6.55 -7.48
N ASP A 216 -17.76 6.06 -8.18
CA ASP A 216 -19.15 6.22 -7.76
C ASP A 216 -19.35 5.58 -6.37
N SER A 217 -18.70 4.43 -6.12
CA SER A 217 -18.75 3.78 -4.82
C SER A 217 -18.14 4.61 -3.68
N GLU A 218 -17.13 5.45 -3.91
CA GLU A 218 -16.54 6.32 -2.88
C GLU A 218 -17.57 7.34 -2.35
N ARG A 219 -18.39 7.88 -3.26
CA ARG A 219 -19.43 8.86 -2.95
C ARG A 219 -20.69 8.22 -2.36
N ASP A 220 -21.05 7.04 -2.85
CA ASP A 220 -22.31 6.37 -2.53
C ASP A 220 -22.19 5.50 -1.24
N SER A 221 -20.97 5.17 -0.81
CA SER A 221 -20.68 4.44 0.44
C SER A 221 -20.90 5.31 1.69
N PHE A 222 -20.88 4.68 2.87
CA PHE A 222 -20.96 5.39 4.16
C PHE A 222 -19.76 6.35 4.35
N GLY A 223 -18.59 5.97 3.84
CA GLY A 223 -17.43 6.85 3.74
C GLY A 223 -16.15 6.08 3.38
N VAL A 224 -15.00 6.73 3.55
CA VAL A 224 -13.71 6.22 3.10
C VAL A 224 -12.72 6.13 4.27
N LEU A 225 -12.06 4.98 4.42
CA LEU A 225 -10.91 4.83 5.30
C LEU A 225 -9.63 5.11 4.50
N VAL A 226 -8.79 5.99 5.04
CA VAL A 226 -7.53 6.39 4.42
C VAL A 226 -6.40 5.98 5.34
N ASN A 227 -5.50 5.12 4.86
CA ASN A 227 -4.28 4.80 5.59
C ASN A 227 -3.33 5.97 5.40
N SER A 228 -3.50 7.04 6.17
CA SER A 228 -2.64 8.23 6.22
C SER A 228 -2.85 8.92 7.57
N PHE A 229 -2.20 10.05 7.80
CA PHE A 229 -2.42 10.90 8.97
C PHE A 229 -2.55 12.37 8.55
N TYR A 230 -3.31 13.14 9.32
CA TYR A 230 -3.70 14.50 8.95
C TYR A 230 -2.49 15.41 8.66
N GLU A 231 -1.47 15.35 9.51
CA GLU A 231 -0.28 16.21 9.43
C GLU A 231 0.57 15.94 8.19
N LEU A 232 0.47 14.77 7.56
CA LEU A 232 1.21 14.46 6.33
C LEU A 232 0.69 15.26 5.14
N GLU A 233 -0.64 15.44 5.07
CA GLU A 233 -1.33 15.88 3.85
C GLU A 233 -2.60 16.68 4.16
N GLN A 234 -2.52 17.57 5.15
CA GLN A 234 -3.63 18.37 5.68
C GLN A 234 -4.52 19.00 4.59
N ALA A 235 -3.91 19.73 3.65
CA ALA A 235 -4.65 20.42 2.59
C ALA A 235 -5.45 19.44 1.70
N TYR A 236 -4.93 18.23 1.50
CA TYR A 236 -5.57 17.20 0.68
C TYR A 236 -6.63 16.44 1.47
N SER A 237 -6.44 16.23 2.77
CA SER A 237 -7.47 15.69 3.66
C SER A 237 -8.71 16.59 3.70
N ASP A 238 -8.50 17.89 3.87
CA ASP A 238 -9.57 18.90 3.91
C ASP A 238 -10.26 19.01 2.54
N TYR A 239 -9.49 19.00 1.45
CA TYR A 239 -10.03 19.00 0.08
C TYR A 239 -10.88 17.75 -0.18
N PHE A 240 -10.39 16.56 0.18
CA PHE A 240 -11.09 15.30 -0.04
C PHE A 240 -12.45 15.27 0.63
N LYS A 241 -12.52 15.70 1.90
CA LYS A 241 -13.77 15.80 2.67
C LYS A 241 -14.73 16.85 2.13
N SER A 242 -14.22 17.89 1.46
CA SER A 242 -15.02 18.99 0.94
C SER A 242 -15.58 18.71 -0.46
N PHE A 243 -14.82 18.02 -1.32
CA PHE A 243 -15.12 17.94 -2.76
C PHE A 243 -15.24 16.52 -3.31
N VAL A 244 -14.71 15.50 -2.64
CA VAL A 244 -14.62 14.15 -3.20
C VAL A 244 -15.57 13.18 -2.51
N ALA A 245 -15.45 13.01 -1.18
CA ALA A 245 -16.28 12.10 -0.42
C ALA A 245 -16.92 12.81 0.78
N LYS A 246 -18.17 12.44 1.09
CA LYS A 246 -18.94 13.04 2.19
C LYS A 246 -18.31 12.80 3.56
N ARG A 247 -17.62 11.66 3.72
CA ARG A 247 -17.00 11.24 4.98
C ARG A 247 -15.70 10.50 4.69
N ALA A 248 -14.68 10.81 5.47
CA ALA A 248 -13.41 10.09 5.42
C ALA A 248 -12.72 10.13 6.78
N TRP A 249 -12.04 9.04 7.14
CA TRP A 249 -11.26 8.94 8.37
C TRP A 249 -9.83 8.51 8.03
N HIS A 250 -8.86 9.27 8.50
CA HIS A 250 -7.45 8.92 8.43
C HIS A 250 -7.09 8.06 9.63
N ILE A 251 -6.62 6.85 9.39
CA ILE A 251 -6.42 5.84 10.44
C ILE A 251 -4.97 5.31 10.47
N GLY A 252 -4.08 5.98 9.75
CA GLY A 252 -2.70 5.52 9.54
C GLY A 252 -1.65 6.36 10.27
N PRO A 253 -0.35 6.04 10.06
CA PRO A 253 0.13 4.89 9.29
C PRO A 253 -0.13 3.56 10.00
N LEU A 254 -0.89 2.67 9.36
CA LEU A 254 -1.28 1.38 9.94
C LEU A 254 -0.08 0.47 10.26
N SER A 255 1.03 0.62 9.53
CA SER A 255 2.26 -0.15 9.75
C SER A 255 2.85 0.07 11.15
N LEU A 256 2.64 1.23 11.77
CA LEU A 256 3.12 1.57 13.12
C LEU A 256 2.38 0.82 14.25
N GLY A 257 1.28 0.12 13.93
CA GLY A 257 0.62 -0.78 14.88
C GLY A 257 1.48 -1.98 15.28
N ASN A 258 2.45 -2.37 14.44
CA ASN A 258 3.38 -3.47 14.72
C ASN A 258 4.59 -2.92 15.49
N ARG A 259 4.70 -3.26 16.79
CA ARG A 259 5.70 -2.68 17.69
C ARG A 259 6.81 -3.67 18.04
N LYS A 260 6.47 -4.96 18.18
CA LYS A 260 7.44 -6.00 18.54
C LYS A 260 8.31 -6.39 17.34
N PHE A 261 9.46 -6.99 17.63
CA PHE A 261 10.39 -7.45 16.59
C PHE A 261 9.72 -8.47 15.66
N GLU A 262 9.06 -9.47 16.23
CA GLU A 262 8.41 -10.56 15.51
C GLU A 262 7.27 -10.03 14.63
N GLU A 263 6.48 -9.08 15.13
CA GLU A 263 5.41 -8.45 14.36
C GLU A 263 5.95 -7.70 13.13
N LYS A 264 7.10 -7.04 13.26
CA LYS A 264 7.75 -6.32 12.15
C LYS A 264 8.44 -7.27 11.17
N ALA A 265 9.08 -8.33 11.67
CA ALA A 265 9.73 -9.37 10.88
C ALA A 265 8.71 -10.15 10.03
N GLU A 266 7.57 -10.50 10.63
CA GLU A 266 6.52 -11.29 10.00
C GLU A 266 5.50 -10.44 9.22
N ARG A 267 5.67 -9.12 9.17
CA ARG A 267 4.79 -8.23 8.40
C ARG A 267 4.98 -8.46 6.90
N GLY A 268 4.01 -9.12 6.29
CA GLY A 268 4.06 -9.45 4.87
C GLY A 268 4.21 -10.95 4.64
N LYS A 269 5.14 -11.32 3.75
CA LYS A 269 5.54 -12.73 3.55
C LYS A 269 6.67 -13.09 4.50
N LYS A 270 6.91 -14.38 4.68
CA LYS A 270 8.13 -14.86 5.35
C LYS A 270 9.36 -14.33 4.62
N ALA A 271 10.30 -13.75 5.36
CA ALA A 271 11.56 -13.27 4.81
C ALA A 271 12.34 -14.39 4.10
N SER A 272 13.01 -14.03 3.01
CA SER A 272 13.88 -14.91 2.23
C SER A 272 15.34 -14.88 2.70
N ILE A 273 15.62 -14.09 3.72
CA ILE A 273 16.89 -13.99 4.43
C ILE A 273 16.60 -14.11 5.92
N ASP A 274 17.54 -14.67 6.68
CA ASP A 274 17.48 -14.61 8.13
C ASP A 274 17.54 -13.14 8.60
N GLU A 275 16.54 -12.74 9.37
CA GLU A 275 16.38 -11.34 9.78
C GLU A 275 17.57 -10.89 10.64
N HIS A 276 18.16 -11.79 11.44
CA HIS A 276 19.33 -11.49 12.25
C HIS A 276 20.61 -11.36 11.41
N GLU A 277 20.79 -12.16 10.35
CA GLU A 277 21.91 -12.01 9.43
C GLU A 277 21.86 -10.67 8.68
N CYS A 278 20.68 -10.28 8.20
CA CYS A 278 20.48 -8.98 7.55
C CYS A 278 20.80 -7.82 8.50
N LEU A 279 20.28 -7.86 9.72
CA LEU A 279 20.53 -6.82 10.73
C LEU A 279 21.99 -6.80 11.18
N LYS A 280 22.64 -7.95 11.34
CA LYS A 280 24.06 -8.04 11.66
C LYS A 280 24.94 -7.40 10.59
N TRP A 281 24.58 -7.55 9.32
CA TRP A 281 25.27 -6.85 8.24
C TRP A 281 25.10 -5.33 8.38
N LEU A 282 23.88 -4.87 8.66
CA LEU A 282 23.58 -3.44 8.86
C LEU A 282 24.27 -2.86 10.11
N ASP A 283 24.42 -3.63 11.19
CA ASP A 283 25.12 -3.23 12.41
C ASP A 283 26.61 -2.92 12.17
N SER A 284 27.20 -3.53 11.14
CA SER A 284 28.60 -3.27 10.75
C SER A 284 28.78 -1.94 10.01
N LYS A 285 27.69 -1.25 9.67
CA LYS A 285 27.69 -0.04 8.85
C LYS A 285 27.62 1.23 9.68
N LYS A 286 28.06 2.34 9.09
CA LYS A 286 27.94 3.66 9.72
C LYS A 286 26.48 4.10 9.72
N CYS A 287 26.12 4.96 10.66
CA CYS A 287 24.78 5.56 10.66
C CYS A 287 24.54 6.33 9.36
N ASP A 288 23.31 6.29 8.86
CA ASP A 288 22.88 7.01 7.67
C ASP A 288 23.72 6.72 6.39
N SER A 289 24.43 5.59 6.31
CA SER A 289 25.39 5.31 5.22
C SER A 289 24.89 4.34 4.14
N VAL A 290 23.77 3.66 4.37
CA VAL A 290 23.24 2.59 3.50
C VAL A 290 22.01 3.07 2.74
N ILE A 291 21.95 2.83 1.42
CA ILE A 291 20.73 2.99 0.63
C ILE A 291 19.96 1.66 0.61
N TYR A 292 18.71 1.66 1.07
CA TYR A 292 17.82 0.51 0.89
C TYR A 292 17.03 0.64 -0.40
N MET A 293 16.86 -0.44 -1.15
CA MET A 293 16.14 -0.45 -2.42
C MET A 293 15.17 -1.63 -2.52
N ALA A 294 13.88 -1.33 -2.72
CA ALA A 294 12.85 -2.33 -2.92
C ALA A 294 11.70 -1.79 -3.79
N PHE A 295 11.24 -2.60 -4.75
CA PHE A 295 10.16 -2.25 -5.68
C PHE A 295 8.84 -3.01 -5.42
N GLY A 296 8.74 -3.73 -4.30
CA GLY A 296 7.60 -4.60 -3.98
C GLY A 296 7.50 -5.83 -4.89
N THR A 297 6.44 -6.61 -4.72
CA THR A 297 6.25 -7.89 -5.43
C THR A 297 5.55 -7.78 -6.79
N MET A 298 5.00 -6.61 -7.13
CA MET A 298 4.27 -6.39 -8.38
C MET A 298 5.12 -5.75 -9.48
N SER A 299 6.38 -5.42 -9.18
CA SER A 299 7.32 -4.84 -10.14
C SER A 299 8.25 -5.92 -10.68
N SER A 300 8.38 -6.01 -12.00
CA SER A 300 9.33 -6.90 -12.67
C SER A 300 10.09 -6.13 -13.74
N PHE A 301 11.38 -5.93 -13.51
CA PHE A 301 12.27 -5.23 -14.44
C PHE A 301 12.95 -6.22 -15.38
N LYS A 302 13.12 -5.79 -16.64
CA LYS A 302 13.94 -6.50 -17.62
C LYS A 302 15.40 -6.54 -17.16
N ASN A 303 16.15 -7.54 -17.63
CA ASN A 303 17.55 -7.75 -17.25
C ASN A 303 18.41 -6.51 -17.52
N GLU A 304 18.20 -5.83 -18.66
CA GLU A 304 18.96 -4.64 -19.04
C GLU A 304 18.80 -3.51 -18.02
N GLN A 305 17.59 -3.32 -17.48
CA GLN A 305 17.35 -2.30 -16.46
C GLN A 305 17.97 -2.69 -15.11
N LEU A 306 17.95 -3.98 -14.75
CA LEU A 306 18.59 -4.49 -13.53
C LEU A 306 20.12 -4.31 -13.57
N ILE A 307 20.73 -4.49 -14.75
CA ILE A 307 22.17 -4.25 -14.97
C ILE A 307 22.52 -2.77 -14.75
N GLU A 308 21.73 -1.82 -15.28
CA GLU A 308 21.95 -0.40 -15.05
C GLU A 308 21.74 0.00 -13.58
N ILE A 309 20.75 -0.60 -12.92
CA ILE A 309 20.51 -0.40 -11.48
C ILE A 309 21.73 -0.87 -10.67
N ALA A 310 22.23 -2.08 -10.93
CA ALA A 310 23.40 -2.63 -10.26
C ALA A 310 24.64 -1.74 -10.46
N ALA A 311 24.90 -1.34 -11.72
CA ALA A 311 26.01 -0.46 -12.04
C ALA A 311 25.89 0.91 -11.35
N GLY A 312 24.68 1.51 -11.35
CA GLY A 312 24.44 2.81 -10.71
C GLY A 312 24.60 2.77 -9.18
N LEU A 313 24.16 1.69 -8.53
CA LEU A 313 24.39 1.47 -7.10
C LEU A 313 25.89 1.38 -6.77
N ASP A 314 26.64 0.59 -7.51
CA ASP A 314 28.10 0.47 -7.32
C ASP A 314 28.83 1.79 -7.58
N MET A 315 28.47 2.50 -8.67
CA MET A 315 29.02 3.83 -8.99
C MET A 315 28.70 4.89 -7.92
N SER A 316 27.57 4.75 -7.21
CA SER A 316 27.20 5.69 -6.15
C SER A 316 28.22 5.72 -5.01
N GLY A 317 28.95 4.61 -4.81
CA GLY A 317 29.92 4.45 -3.73
C GLY A 317 29.31 4.24 -2.35
N HIS A 318 27.98 4.25 -2.23
CA HIS A 318 27.26 3.97 -0.99
C HIS A 318 27.11 2.47 -0.77
N ASP A 319 27.07 2.07 0.51
CA ASP A 319 26.64 0.72 0.87
C ASP A 319 25.16 0.56 0.53
N PHE A 320 24.74 -0.64 0.12
CA PHE A 320 23.34 -0.85 -0.30
C PHE A 320 22.77 -2.19 0.15
N VAL A 321 21.46 -2.18 0.40
CA VAL A 321 20.65 -3.39 0.51
C VAL A 321 19.63 -3.36 -0.64
N TRP A 322 19.69 -4.34 -1.52
CA TRP A 322 18.82 -4.43 -2.70
C TRP A 322 17.95 -5.67 -2.65
N VAL A 323 16.64 -5.46 -2.58
CA VAL A 323 15.64 -6.54 -2.69
C VAL A 323 15.24 -6.73 -4.14
N VAL A 324 15.42 -7.96 -4.64
CA VAL A 324 15.10 -8.35 -6.01
C VAL A 324 14.00 -9.40 -6.00
N ASN A 325 12.93 -9.13 -6.75
CA ASN A 325 11.85 -10.09 -6.97
C ASN A 325 12.19 -11.03 -8.13
N ARG A 326 13.01 -12.06 -7.85
CA ARG A 326 13.35 -13.16 -8.77
C ARG A 326 13.07 -14.48 -8.06
N LYS A 327 12.35 -15.40 -8.71
CA LYS A 327 11.99 -16.72 -8.17
C LYS A 327 12.39 -17.83 -9.13
N GLY A 328 12.68 -19.02 -8.58
CA GLY A 328 12.88 -20.25 -9.37
C GLY A 328 14.04 -20.17 -10.37
N SER A 329 13.83 -20.70 -11.57
CA SER A 329 14.83 -20.78 -12.65
C SER A 329 15.37 -19.42 -13.15
N GLN A 330 14.71 -18.30 -12.82
CA GLN A 330 15.21 -16.95 -13.08
C GLN A 330 16.34 -16.53 -12.13
N VAL A 331 16.57 -17.28 -11.04
CA VAL A 331 17.70 -17.09 -10.13
C VAL A 331 18.94 -17.84 -10.64
N GLU A 332 18.74 -18.96 -11.35
CA GLU A 332 19.84 -19.83 -11.80
C GLU A 332 20.66 -19.24 -12.95
N LYS A 333 20.06 -18.34 -13.75
CA LYS A 333 20.77 -17.53 -14.74
C LYS A 333 20.91 -16.11 -14.20
N GLU A 334 22.11 -15.75 -13.74
CA GLU A 334 22.43 -14.41 -13.22
C GLU A 334 22.69 -13.38 -14.34
N ASP A 335 22.02 -13.53 -15.49
CA ASP A 335 22.15 -12.67 -16.67
C ASP A 335 21.56 -11.25 -16.50
N TRP A 336 21.08 -10.94 -15.30
CA TRP A 336 20.53 -9.67 -14.86
C TRP A 336 21.48 -8.87 -13.95
N LEU A 337 22.65 -9.45 -13.61
CA LEU A 337 23.73 -8.77 -12.90
C LEU A 337 24.97 -8.62 -13.79
N PRO A 338 25.78 -7.56 -13.61
CA PRO A 338 27.12 -7.53 -14.17
C PRO A 338 27.96 -8.72 -13.70
N GLU A 339 28.83 -9.25 -14.57
CA GLU A 339 29.72 -10.35 -14.22
C GLU A 339 30.59 -10.00 -13.01
N GLY A 340 30.60 -10.88 -12.00
CA GLY A 340 31.37 -10.68 -10.75
C GLY A 340 30.84 -9.59 -9.82
N PHE A 341 29.60 -9.10 -10.03
CA PHE A 341 29.05 -7.98 -9.25
C PHE A 341 29.02 -8.24 -7.74
N GLU A 342 28.55 -9.41 -7.29
CA GLU A 342 28.48 -9.73 -5.85
C GLU A 342 29.87 -9.82 -5.20
N GLU A 343 30.86 -10.39 -5.89
CA GLU A 343 32.24 -10.43 -5.39
C GLU A 343 32.87 -9.03 -5.38
N LYS A 344 32.61 -8.21 -6.40
CA LYS A 344 33.09 -6.82 -6.47
C LYS A 344 32.51 -5.96 -5.34
N THR A 345 31.24 -6.16 -5.03
CA THR A 345 30.51 -5.39 -4.00
C THR A 345 30.51 -6.06 -2.64
N LYS A 346 31.32 -7.12 -2.46
CA LYS A 346 31.42 -7.86 -1.21
C LYS A 346 31.75 -6.94 -0.04
N GLY A 347 30.92 -7.02 0.99
CA GLY A 347 31.04 -6.16 2.16
C GLY A 347 30.50 -4.73 1.98
N LYS A 348 30.04 -4.33 0.78
CA LYS A 348 29.35 -3.06 0.51
C LYS A 348 27.89 -3.23 0.11
N GLY A 349 27.60 -4.26 -0.68
CA GLY A 349 26.26 -4.61 -1.14
C GLY A 349 25.72 -5.87 -0.45
N LEU A 350 24.41 -5.88 -0.19
CA LEU A 350 23.64 -7.05 0.21
C LEU A 350 22.44 -7.21 -0.73
N ILE A 351 22.37 -8.32 -1.47
CA ILE A 351 21.24 -8.63 -2.35
C ILE A 351 20.32 -9.66 -1.68
N ILE A 352 19.04 -9.30 -1.50
CA ILE A 352 18.00 -10.18 -0.96
C ILE A 352 17.10 -10.61 -2.11
N ARG A 353 17.10 -11.91 -2.44
CA ARG A 353 16.24 -12.49 -3.48
C ARG A 353 14.93 -12.95 -2.83
N GLY A 354 13.82 -12.26 -3.11
CA GLY A 354 12.50 -12.57 -2.54
C GLY A 354 11.97 -11.49 -1.59
N TRP A 355 11.53 -11.88 -0.40
CA TRP A 355 10.95 -10.97 0.59
C TRP A 355 11.97 -10.55 1.65
N ALA A 356 11.94 -9.29 2.06
CA ALA A 356 12.83 -8.74 3.09
C ALA A 356 12.00 -8.28 4.30
N PRO A 357 12.57 -8.29 5.52
CA PRO A 357 11.95 -7.69 6.70
C PRO A 357 11.99 -6.15 6.61
N GLN A 358 11.24 -5.59 5.68
CA GLN A 358 11.39 -4.21 5.20
C GLN A 358 11.28 -3.17 6.33
N VAL A 359 10.33 -3.32 7.25
CA VAL A 359 10.18 -2.40 8.38
C VAL A 359 11.42 -2.41 9.29
N LEU A 360 11.97 -3.59 9.59
CA LEU A 360 13.19 -3.72 10.40
C LEU A 360 14.41 -3.09 9.71
N ILE A 361 14.51 -3.25 8.38
CA ILE A 361 15.59 -2.63 7.61
C ILE A 361 15.44 -1.10 7.63
N LEU A 362 14.27 -0.57 7.26
CA LEU A 362 14.02 0.88 7.18
C LEU A 362 14.26 1.60 8.52
N GLU A 363 13.89 0.98 9.65
CA GLU A 363 14.11 1.57 10.98
C GLU A 363 15.55 1.46 11.48
N HIS A 364 16.42 0.71 10.81
CA HIS A 364 17.78 0.52 11.25
C HIS A 364 18.62 1.80 11.06
N LYS A 365 19.38 2.18 12.09
CA LYS A 365 20.23 3.41 12.14
C LYS A 365 21.19 3.60 10.96
N ALA A 366 21.56 2.50 10.29
CA ALA A 366 22.48 2.52 9.15
C ALA A 366 21.81 2.98 7.85
N ILE A 367 20.48 2.85 7.73
CA ILE A 367 19.78 3.27 6.52
C ILE A 367 19.75 4.79 6.45
N GLY A 368 20.31 5.33 5.38
CA GLY A 368 20.39 6.76 5.11
C GLY A 368 19.36 7.26 4.11
N GLY A 369 18.74 6.37 3.33
CA GLY A 369 17.72 6.68 2.35
C GLY A 369 17.02 5.43 1.82
N PHE A 370 15.92 5.64 1.09
CA PHE A 370 15.10 4.56 0.53
C PHE A 370 14.77 4.79 -0.94
N LEU A 371 15.23 3.91 -1.82
CA LEU A 371 14.80 3.85 -3.21
C LEU A 371 13.55 2.97 -3.33
N THR A 372 12.46 3.56 -3.80
CA THR A 372 11.16 2.91 -3.83
C THR A 372 10.38 3.18 -5.11
N HIS A 373 9.54 2.21 -5.48
CA HIS A 373 8.52 2.38 -6.51
C HIS A 373 7.40 3.37 -6.16
N CYS A 374 7.41 3.96 -4.97
CA CYS A 374 6.39 4.89 -4.50
C CYS A 374 4.99 4.28 -4.32
N GLY A 375 4.86 2.96 -4.21
CA GLY A 375 3.63 2.34 -3.71
C GLY A 375 3.35 2.82 -2.29
N TRP A 376 2.10 3.16 -1.99
CA TRP A 376 1.76 3.92 -0.79
C TRP A 376 2.21 3.28 0.54
N ASN A 377 2.13 1.95 0.67
CA ASN A 377 2.63 1.26 1.87
C ASN A 377 4.13 1.50 2.09
N SER A 378 4.93 1.36 1.03
CA SER A 378 6.39 1.57 1.12
C SER A 378 6.71 3.04 1.39
N LEU A 379 5.99 3.96 0.74
CA LEU A 379 6.12 5.40 1.00
C LEU A 379 5.85 5.71 2.48
N LEU A 380 4.75 5.22 3.05
CA LEU A 380 4.43 5.45 4.46
C LEU A 380 5.42 4.80 5.43
N GLU A 381 5.95 3.63 5.12
CA GLU A 381 7.03 3.02 5.91
C GLU A 381 8.30 3.87 5.88
N GLY A 382 8.67 4.40 4.71
CA GLY A 382 9.79 5.34 4.57
C GLY A 382 9.57 6.66 5.34
N VAL A 383 8.36 7.22 5.28
CA VAL A 383 7.96 8.40 6.07
C VAL A 383 8.05 8.11 7.57
N ALA A 384 7.50 6.99 8.03
CA ALA A 384 7.50 6.61 9.45
C ALA A 384 8.92 6.30 9.98
N ALA A 385 9.81 5.81 9.12
CA ALA A 385 11.24 5.62 9.42
C ALA A 385 12.05 6.92 9.38
N GLY A 386 11.51 8.00 8.80
CA GLY A 386 12.18 9.30 8.69
C GLY A 386 13.26 9.34 7.63
N LEU A 387 13.07 8.60 6.55
CA LEU A 387 14.04 8.46 5.48
C LEU A 387 13.71 9.35 4.28
N PRO A 388 14.71 10.04 3.69
CA PRO A 388 14.55 10.63 2.38
C PRO A 388 14.47 9.52 1.31
N MET A 389 13.72 9.79 0.24
CA MET A 389 13.41 8.76 -0.76
C MET A 389 13.96 9.07 -2.15
N VAL A 390 14.39 8.04 -2.88
CA VAL A 390 14.50 8.10 -4.35
C VAL A 390 13.22 7.52 -4.93
N THR A 391 12.51 8.31 -5.72
CA THR A 391 11.23 7.95 -6.31
C THR A 391 11.43 7.35 -7.69
N TRP A 392 10.89 6.15 -7.87
CA TRP A 392 10.92 5.40 -9.13
C TRP A 392 9.54 4.80 -9.43
N PRO A 393 8.52 5.62 -9.72
CA PRO A 393 7.17 5.11 -9.99
C PRO A 393 7.17 4.12 -11.16
N VAL A 394 6.42 3.01 -11.04
CA VAL A 394 6.30 1.98 -12.08
C VAL A 394 4.88 1.90 -12.67
N GLY A 395 3.85 2.21 -11.89
CA GLY A 395 2.44 2.14 -12.32
C GLY A 395 1.48 2.50 -11.19
N ALA A 396 0.19 2.23 -11.35
CA ALA A 396 -0.82 2.62 -10.35
C ALA A 396 -0.70 4.12 -9.98
N GLU A 397 -1.09 4.50 -8.77
CA GLU A 397 -1.08 5.89 -8.30
C GLU A 397 0.32 6.43 -7.95
N GLN A 398 1.37 5.69 -8.27
CA GLN A 398 2.73 5.96 -7.81
C GLN A 398 3.32 7.26 -8.36
N PHE A 399 2.90 7.71 -9.55
CA PHE A 399 3.31 9.01 -10.07
C PHE A 399 2.72 10.16 -9.26
N TYR A 400 1.50 10.02 -8.74
CA TYR A 400 0.93 10.99 -7.80
C TYR A 400 1.67 10.94 -6.46
N ASN A 401 1.93 9.74 -5.93
CA ASN A 401 2.74 9.58 -4.73
C ASN A 401 4.15 10.19 -4.87
N GLU A 402 4.79 10.08 -6.04
CA GLU A 402 6.05 10.77 -6.35
C GLU A 402 5.90 12.29 -6.21
N LYS A 403 4.82 12.90 -6.73
CA LYS A 403 4.61 14.36 -6.63
C LYS A 403 4.43 14.81 -5.19
N LEU A 404 3.73 14.02 -4.37
CA LEU A 404 3.64 14.28 -2.94
C LEU A 404 5.05 14.33 -2.31
N VAL A 405 5.87 13.31 -2.54
CA VAL A 405 7.21 13.22 -1.95
C VAL A 405 8.16 14.33 -2.45
N THR A 406 8.13 14.62 -3.76
CA THR A 406 9.12 15.51 -4.40
C THR A 406 8.71 16.97 -4.37
N GLN A 407 7.43 17.31 -4.56
CA GLN A 407 6.96 18.70 -4.70
C GLN A 407 6.32 19.24 -3.42
N VAL A 408 5.57 18.41 -2.68
CA VAL A 408 4.86 18.82 -1.46
C VAL A 408 5.75 18.66 -0.22
N LEU A 409 6.12 17.42 0.10
CA LEU A 409 6.92 17.09 1.29
C LEU A 409 8.38 17.53 1.12
N LYS A 410 8.87 17.52 -0.14
CA LYS A 410 10.25 17.79 -0.53
C LYS A 410 11.24 16.89 0.23
N THR A 411 10.86 15.62 0.34
CA THR A 411 11.60 14.55 1.03
C THR A 411 12.23 13.54 0.07
N GLY A 412 12.11 13.72 -1.25
CA GLY A 412 12.69 12.78 -2.22
C GLY A 412 13.24 13.35 -3.53
N VAL A 413 14.06 12.53 -4.22
CA VAL A 413 14.67 12.79 -5.54
C VAL A 413 13.94 11.90 -6.52
N SER A 414 13.51 12.43 -7.67
CA SER A 414 13.09 11.55 -8.76
C SER A 414 14.29 10.98 -9.50
N VAL A 415 14.27 9.68 -9.77
CA VAL A 415 15.23 9.06 -10.68
C VAL A 415 14.97 9.45 -12.16
N GLY A 416 13.84 10.12 -12.42
CA GLY A 416 13.50 10.69 -13.72
C GLY A 416 12.65 9.78 -14.61
N VAL A 417 11.84 8.90 -14.02
CA VAL A 417 10.80 8.16 -14.75
C VAL A 417 9.64 9.08 -15.10
N LYS A 418 9.21 9.02 -16.36
CA LYS A 418 8.10 9.76 -16.94
C LYS A 418 6.99 8.83 -17.45
N LYS A 419 7.31 7.59 -17.78
CA LYS A 419 6.38 6.62 -18.37
C LYS A 419 6.13 5.42 -17.47
N MET A 420 4.86 5.01 -17.39
CA MET A 420 4.47 3.77 -16.72
C MET A 420 5.09 2.55 -17.40
N MET A 421 5.50 1.57 -16.58
CA MET A 421 6.12 0.33 -17.02
C MET A 421 5.20 -0.50 -17.93
N GLN A 422 3.88 -0.44 -17.72
CA GLN A 422 2.90 -1.21 -18.48
C GLN A 422 2.68 -0.73 -19.92
N VAL A 423 3.10 0.49 -20.26
CA VAL A 423 2.94 1.07 -21.61
C VAL A 423 4.18 0.78 -22.46
N VAL A 424 5.31 1.36 -22.06
CA VAL A 424 6.65 1.13 -22.64
C VAL A 424 7.71 1.04 -21.53
N GLY A 425 7.49 1.76 -20.42
CA GLY A 425 8.48 2.00 -19.37
C GLY A 425 9.65 2.85 -19.87
N ASP A 426 10.21 3.69 -19.00
CA ASP A 426 11.48 4.34 -19.31
C ASP A 426 12.65 3.41 -19.01
N PHE A 427 13.67 3.48 -19.86
CA PHE A 427 15.00 2.95 -19.55
C PHE A 427 15.80 4.02 -18.79
N ILE A 428 16.20 3.70 -17.57
CA ILE A 428 16.95 4.58 -16.68
C ILE A 428 18.40 4.10 -16.66
N SER A 429 19.31 4.98 -17.11
CA SER A 429 20.74 4.67 -17.15
C SER A 429 21.36 4.68 -15.74
N ARG A 430 22.47 3.97 -15.59
CA ARG A 430 23.26 3.91 -14.35
C ARG A 430 23.64 5.29 -13.81
N GLU A 431 23.90 6.29 -14.67
CA GLU A 431 24.26 7.64 -14.26
C GLU A 431 23.08 8.35 -13.58
N LYS A 432 21.84 8.10 -14.04
CA LYS A 432 20.65 8.62 -13.37
C LYS A 432 20.43 7.95 -12.01
N VAL A 433 20.62 6.63 -11.95
CA VAL A 433 20.54 5.88 -10.68
C VAL A 433 21.59 6.38 -9.70
N GLU A 434 22.85 6.46 -10.13
CA GLU A 434 23.97 6.99 -9.35
C GLU A 434 23.68 8.41 -8.84
N GLY A 435 23.27 9.31 -9.75
CA GLY A 435 22.98 10.70 -9.43
C GLY A 435 21.88 10.83 -8.38
N ALA A 436 20.77 10.11 -8.54
CA ALA A 436 19.66 10.14 -7.60
C ALA A 436 20.04 9.56 -6.22
N VAL A 437 20.81 8.47 -6.19
CA VAL A 437 21.31 7.88 -4.93
C VAL A 437 22.28 8.84 -4.23
N ARG A 438 23.23 9.43 -4.95
CA ARG A 438 24.16 10.40 -4.34
C ARG A 438 23.42 11.63 -3.81
N GLU A 439 22.47 12.16 -4.58
CA GLU A 439 21.70 13.34 -4.19
C GLU A 439 20.86 13.06 -2.93
N VAL A 440 20.18 11.91 -2.84
CA VAL A 440 19.35 11.60 -1.66
C VAL A 440 20.17 11.45 -0.38
N MET A 441 21.41 10.96 -0.51
CA MET A 441 22.26 10.64 0.65
C MET A 441 22.91 11.88 1.29
N VAL A 442 23.06 13.00 0.57
CA VAL A 442 23.73 14.23 1.05
C VAL A 442 22.78 15.38 1.42
N GLY A 443 21.46 15.24 1.23
CA GLY A 443 20.49 16.31 1.47
C GLY A 443 20.11 16.50 2.95
N GLU A 444 20.81 17.37 3.68
CA GLU A 444 20.54 17.63 5.12
C GLU A 444 19.12 18.13 5.40
N GLU A 445 18.65 19.14 4.67
CA GLU A 445 17.29 19.70 4.83
C GLU A 445 16.20 18.65 4.56
N ARG A 446 16.47 17.75 3.60
CA ARG A 446 15.56 16.66 3.25
C ARG A 446 15.46 15.64 4.37
N ARG A 447 16.61 15.26 4.94
CA ARG A 447 16.71 14.36 6.08
C ARG A 447 16.02 14.96 7.31
N LYS A 448 16.19 16.26 7.54
CA LYS A 448 15.52 16.98 8.63
C LYS A 448 13.99 16.90 8.49
N ARG A 449 13.44 17.25 7.32
CA ARG A 449 11.99 17.16 7.05
C ARG A 449 11.47 15.73 7.19
N ALA A 450 12.21 14.74 6.68
CA ALA A 450 11.82 13.34 6.80
C ALA A 450 11.72 12.92 8.28
N LYS A 451 12.68 13.31 9.11
CA LYS A 451 12.66 13.05 10.57
C LYS A 451 11.50 13.76 11.28
N GLU A 452 11.17 15.00 10.90
CA GLU A 452 10.02 15.73 11.44
C GLU A 452 8.70 15.01 11.11
N LEU A 453 8.53 14.56 9.87
CA LEU A 453 7.35 13.79 9.44
C LEU A 453 7.25 12.44 10.14
N ALA A 454 8.38 11.76 10.41
CA ALA A 454 8.39 10.52 11.16
C ALA A 454 7.89 10.71 12.60
N GLU A 455 8.25 11.82 13.24
CA GLU A 455 7.76 12.15 14.57
C GLU A 455 6.26 12.46 14.55
N MET A 456 5.78 13.21 13.55
CA MET A 456 4.35 13.45 13.35
C MET A 456 3.59 12.15 13.12
N ALA A 457 4.10 11.25 12.27
CA ALA A 457 3.52 9.93 12.00
C ALA A 457 3.37 9.10 13.29
N LYS A 458 4.41 9.08 14.14
CA LYS A 458 4.39 8.38 15.43
C LYS A 458 3.42 9.04 16.42
N ASN A 459 3.31 10.36 16.41
CA ASN A 459 2.39 11.08 17.28
C ASN A 459 0.92 10.94 16.86
N ALA A 460 0.65 10.85 15.55
CA ALA A 460 -0.71 10.67 15.02
C ALA A 460 -1.39 9.37 15.52
N VAL A 461 -0.61 8.30 15.71
CA VAL A 461 -1.12 6.97 16.12
C VAL A 461 -0.98 6.68 17.62
N LYS A 462 -0.41 7.60 18.41
CA LYS A 462 -0.41 7.51 19.88
C LYS A 462 -1.80 7.86 20.40
N GLU A 463 -2.09 7.46 21.65
CA GLU A 463 -3.31 7.85 22.35
C GLU A 463 -3.49 9.37 22.32
N GLY A 464 -4.65 9.83 21.83
CA GLY A 464 -4.96 11.25 21.65
C GLY A 464 -4.32 11.91 20.42
N GLY A 465 -3.61 11.15 19.58
CA GLY A 465 -3.11 11.59 18.28
C GLY A 465 -4.22 11.75 17.24
N SER A 466 -3.91 12.42 16.12
CA SER A 466 -4.90 12.73 15.07
C SER A 466 -5.61 11.48 14.54
N SER A 467 -4.86 10.47 14.11
CA SER A 467 -5.42 9.20 13.61
C SER A 467 -6.13 8.39 14.70
N ASP A 468 -5.60 8.38 15.93
CA ASP A 468 -6.24 7.68 17.06
C ASP A 468 -7.64 8.26 17.36
N LEU A 469 -7.74 9.59 17.44
CA LEU A 469 -9.00 10.30 17.63
C LEU A 469 -9.97 10.11 16.46
N GLU A 470 -9.46 10.03 15.24
CA GLU A 470 -10.30 9.82 14.05
C GLU A 470 -10.88 8.39 14.02
N VAL A 471 -10.14 7.40 14.51
CA VAL A 471 -10.66 6.04 14.74
C VAL A 471 -11.72 6.04 15.84
N ASP A 472 -11.53 6.77 16.95
CA ASP A 472 -12.55 6.86 18.00
C ASP A 472 -13.86 7.46 17.48
N ARG A 473 -13.78 8.53 16.68
CA ARG A 473 -14.96 9.13 16.02
C ARG A 473 -15.67 8.13 15.10
N LEU A 474 -14.91 7.34 14.34
CA LEU A 474 -15.47 6.29 13.49
C LEU A 474 -16.24 5.27 14.33
N MET A 475 -15.66 4.81 15.44
CA MET A 475 -16.29 3.84 16.34
C MET A 475 -17.59 4.41 16.93
N GLU A 476 -17.56 5.64 17.44
CA GLU A 476 -18.73 6.33 17.99
C GLU A 476 -19.86 6.46 16.95
N GLU A 477 -19.54 6.89 15.73
CA GLU A 477 -20.53 7.01 14.66
C GLU A 477 -21.18 5.67 14.33
N LEU A 478 -20.39 4.60 14.20
CA LEU A 478 -20.91 3.27 13.90
C LEU A 478 -21.73 2.69 15.06
N THR A 479 -21.33 2.94 16.31
CA THR A 479 -22.14 2.58 17.49
C THR A 479 -23.49 3.28 17.48
N LEU A 480 -23.54 4.56 17.11
CA LEU A 480 -24.81 5.29 16.98
C LEU A 480 -25.70 4.69 15.88
N VAL A 481 -25.12 4.33 14.73
CA VAL A 481 -25.86 3.65 13.65
C VAL A 481 -26.43 2.32 14.12
N LYS A 482 -25.64 1.53 14.87
CA LYS A 482 -26.09 0.26 15.46
C LYS A 482 -27.28 0.45 16.41
N LEU A 483 -27.15 1.37 17.36
CA LEU A 483 -28.20 1.67 18.35
C LEU A 483 -29.49 2.21 17.71
N GLN A 484 -29.40 2.88 16.57
CA GLN A 484 -30.58 3.32 15.81
C GLN A 484 -31.31 2.15 15.17
N LYS A 485 -30.59 1.14 14.66
CA LYS A 485 -31.20 -0.07 14.08
C LYS A 485 -31.86 -0.95 15.12
N GLU A 486 -31.30 -1.06 16.32
CA GLU A 486 -31.87 -1.88 17.41
C GLU A 486 -33.18 -1.30 17.98
N LYS A 487 -33.50 -0.03 17.68
CA LYS A 487 -34.74 0.63 18.11
C LYS A 487 -35.90 0.50 17.12
N VAL A 488 -35.65 0.00 15.91
CA VAL A 488 -36.63 -0.21 14.83
C VAL A 488 -36.93 -1.70 14.76
#